data_AF-A0AA35ZKP0-F1
#
_entry.id   AF-A0AA35ZKP0-F1
#
_cell.length_a   1.000
_cell.length_b   1.000
_cell.length_c   1.000
_cell.angle_alpha   90.00
_cell.angle_beta   90.00
_cell.angle_gamma   90.00
#
_symmetry.space_group_name_H-M   'P 1'
#
loop_
_entity.id
_entity.type
_entity.pdbx_description
1 polymer ?
#
loop_
_entity_poly.entity_id
_entity_poly.type
_entity_poly.pdbx_seq_one_letter_code
_entity_poly.pdbx_strand_id
1 'polypeptide(L)'
;MVKVVKPFVNQVKEDLTQRVQETIEAEALTWYTSDQALFDSSKRLQQENLESFMTATRSNMSVFNLECHGMIQIDHLQDVAEDKRKNAFKLWMKFNRYIPVVTLRLVDGIAIYLRHLITKGVLKQMTDNFIKEMFIERDTLANWVPNTTKECSGGLNDDWG
;
A
#
# COMPACT_ATOMS: atom_id res chain seq x y z
N MET A 1 -24.64 12.86 -4.02
CA MET A 1 -23.59 11.82 -3.98
C MET A 1 -22.32 12.20 -4.76
N VAL A 2 -22.38 12.49 -6.06
CA VAL A 2 -21.18 12.68 -6.91
C VAL A 2 -20.20 13.77 -6.43
N LYS A 3 -20.69 14.83 -5.77
CA LYS A 3 -19.84 15.96 -5.29
C LYS A 3 -18.83 15.59 -4.19
N VAL A 4 -19.07 14.53 -3.41
CA VAL A 4 -18.20 14.14 -2.27
C VAL A 4 -17.21 13.04 -2.63
N VAL A 5 -17.53 12.23 -3.65
CA VAL A 5 -16.70 11.10 -4.08
C VAL A 5 -15.40 11.57 -4.75
N LYS A 6 -15.47 12.61 -5.58
CA LYS A 6 -14.31 13.10 -6.35
C LYS A 6 -13.17 13.63 -5.47
N PRO A 7 -13.42 14.50 -4.47
CA PRO A 7 -12.38 14.95 -3.54
C PRO A 7 -11.78 13.80 -2.72
N PHE A 8 -12.61 12.85 -2.28
CA PHE A 8 -12.14 11.68 -1.54
C PHE A 8 -11.22 10.80 -2.38
N VAL A 9 -11.59 10.51 -3.63
CA VAL A 9 -10.76 9.70 -4.54
C VAL A 9 -9.41 10.39 -4.82
N ASN A 10 -9.40 11.72 -4.97
CA ASN A 10 -8.15 12.47 -5.14
C ASN A 10 -7.25 12.37 -3.90
N GLN A 11 -7.82 12.55 -2.71
CA GLN A 11 -7.09 12.39 -1.46
C GLN A 11 -6.50 10.99 -1.30
N VAL A 12 -7.31 9.94 -1.55
CA VAL A 12 -6.84 8.54 -1.50
C VAL A 12 -5.69 8.31 -2.47
N LYS A 13 -5.73 8.90 -3.66
CA LYS A 13 -4.65 8.80 -4.65
C LYS A 13 -3.36 9.46 -4.17
N GLU A 14 -3.44 10.65 -3.57
CA GLU A 14 -2.29 11.36 -3.01
C GLU A 14 -1.65 10.56 -1.87
N ASP A 15 -2.47 10.11 -0.90
CA ASP A 15 -2.02 9.29 0.23
C ASP A 15 -1.34 7.99 -0.23
N LEU A 16 -1.93 7.30 -1.22
CA LEU A 16 -1.34 6.09 -1.80
C LEU A 16 -0.01 6.37 -2.51
N THR A 17 0.08 7.47 -3.26
CA THR A 17 1.31 7.83 -3.99
C THR A 17 2.44 8.08 -3.02
N GLN A 18 2.18 8.83 -1.95
CA GLN A 18 3.16 9.07 -0.88
C GLN A 18 3.57 7.74 -0.21
N ARG A 19 2.60 6.88 0.13
CA ARG A 19 2.89 5.60 0.79
C ARG A 19 3.74 4.66 -0.07
N VAL A 20 3.51 4.64 -1.38
CA VAL A 20 4.33 3.88 -2.33
C VAL A 20 5.76 4.41 -2.34
N GLN A 21 5.94 5.73 -2.41
CA GLN A 21 7.26 6.35 -2.40
C GLN A 21 8.04 6.00 -1.11
N GLU A 22 7.41 6.17 0.06
CA GLU A 22 8.02 5.82 1.35
C GLU A 22 8.44 4.36 1.41
N THR A 23 7.60 3.45 0.90
CA THR A 23 7.91 2.02 0.89
C THR A 23 9.11 1.72 0.00
N ILE A 24 9.18 2.34 -1.19
CA ILE A 24 10.32 2.18 -2.11
C ILE A 24 11.61 2.68 -1.47
N GLU A 25 11.59 3.85 -0.84
CA GLU A 25 12.75 4.43 -0.15
C GLU A 25 13.21 3.53 1.01
N ALA A 26 12.28 3.02 1.81
CA ALA A 26 12.60 2.10 2.91
C ALA A 26 13.21 0.77 2.42
N GLU A 27 12.68 0.20 1.33
CA GLU A 27 13.18 -1.03 0.73
C GLU A 27 14.58 -0.84 0.11
N ALA A 28 14.83 0.33 -0.49
CA ALA A 28 16.13 0.70 -1.05
C ALA A 28 17.22 0.84 0.01
N LEU A 29 16.86 1.22 1.25
CA LEU A 29 17.81 1.36 2.35
C LEU A 29 18.14 0.02 3.03
N THR A 30 17.16 -0.86 3.18
CA THR A 30 17.28 -2.01 4.09
C THR A 30 17.74 -3.29 3.42
N TRP A 31 17.41 -3.56 2.16
CA TRP A 31 17.75 -4.81 1.45
C TRP A 31 17.55 -6.08 2.30
N TYR A 32 16.58 -6.03 3.20
CA TYR A 32 16.41 -6.97 4.29
C TYR A 32 15.27 -7.92 3.97
N THR A 33 15.54 -9.21 4.17
CA THR A 33 14.53 -10.26 4.14
C THR A 33 14.74 -11.16 5.36
N SER A 34 13.65 -11.45 6.08
CA SER A 34 13.63 -12.49 7.11
C SER A 34 13.38 -13.89 6.53
N ASP A 35 13.19 -13.98 5.21
CA ASP A 35 13.06 -15.27 4.53
C ASP A 35 14.44 -15.93 4.38
N GLN A 36 14.73 -16.80 5.34
CA GLN A 36 15.96 -17.57 5.40
C GLN A 36 16.14 -18.47 4.16
N ALA A 37 15.06 -19.04 3.64
CA ALA A 37 15.11 -19.91 2.46
C ALA A 37 15.50 -19.12 1.20
N LEU A 38 15.02 -17.88 1.08
CA LEU A 38 15.39 -16.99 -0.01
C LEU A 38 16.85 -16.54 0.08
N PHE A 39 17.35 -16.28 1.30
CA PHE A 39 18.76 -15.97 1.54
C PHE A 39 19.69 -17.14 1.20
N ASP A 40 19.36 -18.34 1.69
CA ASP A 40 20.17 -19.54 1.49
C ASP A 40 20.19 -19.95 0.00
N SER A 41 19.04 -19.91 -0.67
CA SER A 41 18.97 -20.14 -2.12
C SER A 41 19.73 -19.09 -2.94
N SER A 42 19.67 -17.81 -2.55
CA SER A 42 20.47 -16.76 -3.19
C SER A 42 21.97 -17.01 -3.07
N LYS A 43 22.42 -17.40 -1.87
CA LYS A 43 23.83 -17.67 -1.59
C LYS A 43 24.31 -18.89 -2.37
N ARG A 44 23.50 -19.95 -2.43
CA ARG A 44 23.81 -21.15 -3.19
C ARG A 44 23.94 -20.86 -4.70
N LEU A 45 22.93 -20.23 -5.30
CA LEU A 45 22.94 -19.89 -6.73
C LEU A 45 24.09 -18.94 -7.08
N GLN A 46 24.39 -17.98 -6.22
CA GLN A 46 25.54 -17.10 -6.39
C GLN A 46 26.85 -17.89 -6.40
N GLN A 47 27.03 -18.83 -5.47
CA GLN A 47 28.24 -19.65 -5.38
C GLN A 47 28.38 -20.59 -6.59
N GLU A 48 27.28 -21.22 -7.01
CA GLU A 48 27.24 -22.16 -8.15
C GLU A 48 27.53 -21.47 -9.48
N ASN A 49 27.01 -20.26 -9.69
CA ASN A 49 27.16 -19.55 -10.96
C ASN A 49 28.42 -18.67 -11.04
N LEU A 50 29.02 -18.27 -9.92
CA LEU A 50 30.14 -17.33 -9.92
C LEU A 50 31.37 -17.90 -10.63
N GLU A 51 31.80 -19.11 -10.30
CA GLU A 51 33.01 -19.70 -10.91
C GLU A 51 32.84 -19.89 -12.43
N SER A 52 31.66 -20.34 -12.85
CA SER A 52 31.31 -20.48 -14.27
C SER A 52 31.30 -19.13 -14.99
N PHE A 53 30.73 -18.09 -14.38
CA PHE A 53 30.74 -16.73 -14.92
C PHE A 53 32.15 -16.14 -15.03
N MET A 54 32.99 -16.33 -14.00
CA MET A 54 34.39 -15.88 -14.03
C MET A 54 35.20 -16.62 -15.09
N THR A 55 34.96 -17.92 -15.27
CA THR A 55 35.60 -18.72 -16.32
C THR A 55 35.18 -18.26 -17.71
N ALA A 56 33.89 -18.01 -17.93
CA ALA A 56 33.36 -17.51 -19.20
C ALA A 56 33.93 -16.13 -19.58
N THR A 57 34.03 -15.22 -18.61
CA THR A 57 34.62 -13.89 -18.83
C THR A 57 36.13 -13.94 -19.09
N ARG A 58 36.89 -14.85 -18.46
CA ARG A 58 38.32 -15.08 -18.77
C ARG A 58 38.54 -15.77 -20.12
N SER A 59 37.56 -16.53 -20.59
CA SER A 59 37.62 -17.28 -21.86
C SER A 59 37.16 -16.45 -23.06
N ASN A 60 36.97 -15.14 -22.87
CA ASN A 60 36.48 -14.19 -23.87
C ASN A 60 35.17 -14.64 -24.56
N MET A 61 34.28 -15.32 -23.82
CA MET A 61 32.95 -15.64 -24.32
C MET A 61 32.14 -14.35 -24.51
N SER A 62 31.30 -14.32 -25.56
CA SER A 62 30.38 -13.20 -25.80
C SER A 62 29.07 -13.34 -25.05
N VAL A 63 28.65 -14.57 -24.78
CA VAL A 63 27.42 -14.92 -24.09
C VAL A 63 27.67 -16.00 -23.03
N PHE A 64 26.87 -15.96 -21.96
CA PHE A 64 26.91 -16.91 -20.86
C PHE A 64 25.48 -17.33 -20.50
N ASN A 65 25.25 -18.64 -20.33
CA ASN A 65 23.98 -19.14 -19.85
C ASN A 65 23.97 -19.10 -18.33
N LEU A 66 23.25 -18.15 -17.75
CA LEU A 66 23.10 -18.00 -16.32
C LEU A 66 21.86 -18.73 -15.83
N GLU A 67 22.04 -19.60 -14.83
CA GLU A 67 20.92 -20.33 -14.24
C GLU A 67 19.85 -19.35 -13.72
N CYS A 68 18.57 -19.68 -13.95
CA CYS A 68 17.40 -18.85 -13.66
C CYS A 68 17.24 -17.55 -14.48
N HIS A 69 18.21 -17.18 -15.33
CA HIS A 69 18.14 -15.96 -16.16
C HIS A 69 18.30 -16.20 -17.66
N GLY A 70 18.86 -17.33 -18.06
CA GLY A 70 19.10 -17.67 -19.46
C GLY A 70 20.37 -17.03 -20.02
N MET A 71 20.40 -16.83 -21.34
CA MET A 71 21.56 -16.29 -22.04
C MET A 71 21.73 -14.79 -21.77
N ILE A 72 22.87 -14.41 -21.19
CA ILE A 72 23.28 -13.02 -20.98
C ILE A 72 24.53 -12.69 -21.80
N GLN A 73 24.63 -11.45 -22.27
CA GLN A 73 25.81 -10.97 -22.98
C GLN A 73 26.89 -10.58 -21.96
N ILE A 74 28.15 -10.98 -22.18
CA ILE A 74 29.26 -10.76 -21.23
C ILE A 74 30.57 -10.26 -21.89
N ASP A 75 30.57 -10.05 -23.21
CA ASP A 75 31.69 -9.48 -23.96
C ASP A 75 32.17 -8.13 -23.40
N HIS A 76 31.25 -7.23 -23.08
CA HIS A 76 31.50 -5.90 -22.53
C HIS A 76 32.15 -5.91 -21.14
N LEU A 77 32.23 -7.07 -20.49
CA LEU A 77 32.84 -7.22 -19.17
C LEU A 77 34.31 -7.64 -19.25
N GLN A 78 34.82 -8.06 -20.42
CA GLN A 78 36.17 -8.60 -20.57
C GLN A 78 37.26 -7.62 -20.14
N ASP A 79 37.10 -6.33 -20.45
CA ASP A 79 38.06 -5.26 -20.10
C ASP A 79 37.91 -4.72 -18.66
N VAL A 80 36.89 -5.17 -17.93
CA VAL A 80 36.64 -4.72 -16.56
C VAL A 80 37.54 -5.48 -15.57
N ALA A 81 38.12 -4.80 -14.59
CA ALA A 81 38.93 -5.47 -13.56
C ALA A 81 38.17 -6.63 -12.88
N GLU A 82 38.86 -7.75 -12.63
CA GLU A 82 38.24 -8.98 -12.13
C GLU A 82 37.43 -8.78 -10.85
N ASP A 83 37.99 -8.07 -9.88
CA ASP A 83 37.32 -7.78 -8.60
C ASP A 83 36.03 -6.98 -8.80
N LYS A 84 36.01 -6.05 -9.76
CA LYS A 84 34.81 -5.26 -10.09
C LYS A 84 33.74 -6.15 -10.71
N ARG A 85 34.09 -7.03 -11.65
CA ARG A 85 33.15 -8.01 -12.22
C ARG A 85 32.56 -8.91 -11.14
N LYS A 86 33.42 -9.47 -10.29
CA LYS A 86 33.01 -10.37 -9.20
C LYS A 86 32.04 -9.69 -8.24
N ASN A 87 32.34 -8.45 -7.83
CA ASN A 87 31.48 -7.69 -6.94
C ASN A 87 30.16 -7.29 -7.62
N ALA A 88 30.21 -6.85 -8.88
CA ALA A 88 29.01 -6.50 -9.66
C ALA A 88 28.09 -7.71 -9.85
N PHE A 89 28.65 -8.87 -10.22
CA PHE A 89 27.90 -10.12 -10.36
C PHE A 89 27.22 -10.52 -9.04
N LYS A 90 27.96 -10.46 -7.93
CA LYS A 90 27.42 -10.78 -6.60
C LYS A 90 26.25 -9.87 -6.23
N LEU A 91 26.39 -8.56 -6.44
CA LEU A 91 25.34 -7.58 -6.19
C LEU A 91 24.13 -7.80 -7.10
N TRP A 92 24.36 -8.06 -8.38
CA TRP A 92 23.31 -8.31 -9.36
C TRP A 92 22.51 -9.57 -9.02
N MET A 93 23.17 -10.67 -8.65
CA MET A 93 22.48 -11.90 -8.22
C MET A 93 21.62 -11.65 -6.98
N LYS A 94 22.16 -10.93 -5.99
CA LYS A 94 21.43 -10.57 -4.77
C LYS A 94 20.20 -9.70 -5.09
N PHE A 95 20.37 -8.70 -5.95
CA PHE A 95 19.28 -7.82 -6.37
C PHE A 95 18.16 -8.57 -7.10
N ASN A 96 18.51 -9.41 -8.07
CA ASN A 96 17.52 -10.18 -8.83
C ASN A 96 16.72 -11.13 -7.94
N ARG A 97 17.34 -11.69 -6.90
CA ARG A 97 16.64 -12.55 -5.94
C ARG A 97 15.75 -11.76 -4.98
N TYR A 98 16.12 -10.53 -4.66
CA TYR A 98 15.40 -9.66 -3.73
C TYR A 98 14.18 -8.97 -4.37
N ILE A 99 14.28 -8.56 -5.63
CA ILE A 99 13.22 -7.82 -6.36
C ILE A 99 11.84 -8.48 -6.24
N PRO A 100 11.66 -9.80 -6.48
CA PRO A 100 10.35 -10.44 -6.37
C PRO A 100 9.71 -10.27 -4.98
N VAL A 101 10.52 -10.29 -3.91
CA VAL A 101 10.05 -10.11 -2.53
C VAL A 101 9.60 -8.67 -2.29
N VAL A 102 10.34 -7.70 -2.82
CA VAL A 102 9.97 -6.29 -2.75
C VAL A 102 8.68 -6.04 -3.52
N THR A 103 8.53 -6.63 -4.71
CA THR A 103 7.31 -6.51 -5.51
C THR A 103 6.10 -7.05 -4.75
N LEU A 104 6.21 -8.22 -4.12
CA LEU A 104 5.13 -8.78 -3.30
C LEU A 104 4.77 -7.85 -2.13
N ARG A 105 5.76 -7.38 -1.37
CA ARG A 105 5.54 -6.44 -0.25
C ARG A 105 4.87 -5.14 -0.69
N LEU A 106 5.27 -4.60 -1.84
CA LEU A 106 4.64 -3.41 -2.42
C LEU A 106 3.19 -3.67 -2.78
N VAL A 107 2.90 -4.77 -3.49
CA VAL A 107 1.53 -5.12 -3.88
C VAL A 107 0.64 -5.34 -2.66
N ASP A 108 1.09 -6.14 -1.69
CA ASP A 108 0.34 -6.44 -0.47
C ASP A 108 0.15 -5.18 0.39
N GLY A 109 1.20 -4.37 0.54
CA GLY A 109 1.15 -3.12 1.29
C GLY A 109 0.19 -2.11 0.69
N ILE A 110 0.21 -1.95 -0.63
CA ILE A 110 -0.72 -1.08 -1.36
C ILE A 110 -2.17 -1.58 -1.20
N ALA A 111 -2.40 -2.88 -1.36
CA ALA A 111 -3.73 -3.47 -1.25
C ALA A 111 -4.33 -3.26 0.15
N ILE A 112 -3.53 -3.51 1.20
CA ILE A 112 -3.94 -3.31 2.59
C ILE A 112 -4.24 -1.83 2.85
N TYR A 113 -3.36 -0.93 2.41
CA TYR A 113 -3.53 0.50 2.65
C TYR A 113 -4.73 1.08 1.91
N LEU A 114 -4.92 0.70 0.64
CA LEU A 114 -6.10 1.08 -0.15
C LEU A 114 -7.39 0.61 0.53
N ARG A 115 -7.43 -0.64 1.00
CA ARG A 115 -8.59 -1.19 1.73
C ARG A 115 -8.88 -0.38 2.98
N HIS A 116 -7.85 -0.02 3.75
CA HIS A 116 -7.98 0.81 4.94
C HIS A 116 -8.59 2.19 4.61
N LEU A 117 -8.05 2.88 3.60
CA LEU A 117 -8.52 4.20 3.17
C LEU A 117 -9.98 4.17 2.71
N ILE A 118 -10.36 3.19 1.87
CA ILE A 118 -11.75 3.04 1.41
C ILE A 118 -12.67 2.78 2.60
N THR A 119 -12.30 1.87 3.50
CA THR A 119 -13.12 1.54 4.67
C THR A 119 -13.34 2.76 5.56
N LYS A 120 -12.29 3.54 5.81
CA LYS A 120 -12.36 4.78 6.57
C LYS A 120 -13.26 5.83 5.89
N GLY A 121 -13.19 5.96 4.57
CA GLY A 121 -14.03 6.86 3.78
C GLY A 121 -15.51 6.48 3.82
N VAL A 122 -15.81 5.19 3.65
CA VAL A 122 -17.18 4.66 3.73
C VAL A 122 -17.75 4.86 5.13
N LEU A 123 -16.98 4.51 6.17
CA LEU A 123 -17.39 4.71 7.56
C LEU A 123 -17.71 6.18 7.84
N LYS A 124 -16.86 7.10 7.39
CA LYS A 124 -17.09 8.54 7.54
C LYS A 124 -18.40 8.98 6.86
N GLN A 125 -18.66 8.55 5.62
CA GLN A 125 -19.92 8.88 4.95
C GLN A 125 -21.14 8.31 5.66
N MET A 126 -21.07 7.08 6.17
CA MET A 126 -22.15 6.48 6.95
C MET A 126 -22.43 7.28 8.23
N THR A 127 -21.38 7.66 8.96
CA THR A 127 -21.51 8.49 10.16
C THR A 127 -22.09 9.87 9.84
N ASP A 128 -21.62 10.53 8.79
CA ASP A 128 -22.14 11.85 8.37
C ASP A 128 -23.64 11.77 8.01
N ASN A 129 -24.06 10.70 7.33
CA ASN A 129 -25.47 10.48 6.99
C ASN A 129 -26.32 10.20 8.24
N PHE A 130 -25.83 9.36 9.15
CA PHE A 130 -26.53 9.03 10.40
C PHE A 130 -26.73 10.27 11.28
N ILE A 131 -25.68 11.08 11.44
CA ILE A 131 -25.76 12.38 12.14
C ILE A 131 -26.80 13.25 11.45
N LYS A 132 -26.74 13.39 10.13
CA LYS A 132 -27.71 14.20 9.39
C LYS A 132 -29.16 13.74 9.61
N GLU A 133 -29.43 12.45 9.59
CA GLU A 133 -30.77 11.90 9.85
C GLU A 133 -31.23 12.17 11.29
N MET A 134 -30.38 11.90 12.29
CA MET A 134 -30.69 12.17 13.70
C MET A 134 -30.97 13.65 13.98
N PHE A 135 -30.22 14.57 13.38
CA PHE A 135 -30.41 16.00 13.60
C PHE A 135 -31.60 16.56 12.81
N ILE A 136 -31.93 16.00 11.63
CA ILE A 136 -33.19 16.31 10.94
C ILE A 136 -34.39 15.87 11.78
N GLU A 137 -34.33 14.69 12.41
CA GLU A 137 -35.38 14.20 13.31
C GLU A 137 -35.55 15.08 14.56
N ARG A 138 -34.46 15.64 15.11
CA ARG A 138 -34.55 16.53 16.27
C ARG A 138 -35.33 17.81 15.95
N ASP A 139 -35.13 18.39 14.77
CA ASP A 139 -35.84 19.61 14.34
C ASP A 139 -37.31 19.34 13.97
N THR A 140 -37.64 18.14 13.46
CA THR A 140 -39.05 17.72 13.29
C THR A 140 -39.73 17.39 14.61
N LEU A 141 -39.03 16.78 15.58
CA LEU A 141 -39.56 16.53 16.93
C LEU A 141 -39.71 17.80 17.75
N ALA A 142 -38.82 18.79 17.57
CA ALA A 142 -38.95 20.11 18.20
C ALA A 142 -40.20 20.88 17.73
N ASN A 143 -40.65 20.63 16.49
CA ASN A 143 -41.88 21.19 15.93
C ASN A 143 -43.14 20.37 16.25
N TRP A 144 -43.01 19.18 16.85
CA TRP A 144 -44.14 18.31 17.22
C TRP A 144 -44.62 18.52 18.66
N VAL A 145 -44.21 19.58 19.37
CA VAL A 145 -44.83 19.91 20.67
C VAL A 145 -46.32 20.18 20.41
N PRO A 146 -47.24 19.33 20.87
CA PRO A 146 -48.67 19.58 20.68
C PRO A 146 -49.02 20.78 21.55
N ASN A 147 -49.73 21.77 20.99
CA ASN A 147 -50.33 22.85 21.77
C ASN A 147 -51.31 22.27 22.81
N THR A 148 -50.84 21.97 24.02
CA THR A 148 -51.67 21.57 25.17
C THR A 148 -51.83 22.69 26.20
N THR A 149 -51.66 23.95 25.78
CA THR A 149 -52.07 25.12 26.55
C THR A 149 -53.05 25.97 25.76
N LYS A 150 -54.22 25.38 25.46
CA LYS A 150 -55.45 26.17 25.30
C LYS A 150 -56.30 25.98 26.54
N GLU A 151 -56.26 27.02 27.38
CA GLU A 151 -57.41 27.61 28.06
C GLU A 151 -58.32 26.66 28.86
N CYS A 152 -57.96 26.39 30.11
CA CYS A 152 -58.94 26.28 31.19
C CYS A 152 -58.99 27.61 31.94
N SER A 153 -59.45 28.67 31.27
CA SER A 153 -59.81 29.93 31.90
C SER A 153 -61.22 30.29 31.45
N GLY A 154 -62.20 29.89 32.25
CA GLY A 154 -63.61 30.22 32.01
C GLY A 154 -64.50 29.74 33.15
N GLY A 155 -64.81 30.64 34.08
CA GLY A 155 -66.08 30.67 34.80
C GLY A 155 -66.13 29.96 36.16
N LEU A 156 -65.89 30.73 37.22
CA LEU A 156 -66.63 30.58 38.47
C LEU A 156 -68.13 30.63 38.15
N ASN A 157 -68.88 29.61 38.56
CA ASN A 157 -70.29 29.75 38.88
C ASN A 157 -70.49 29.12 40.25
N ASP A 158 -70.57 29.99 41.23
CA ASP A 158 -71.00 29.69 42.59
C ASP A 158 -72.53 29.62 42.54
N ASP A 159 -73.08 28.40 42.51
CA ASP A 159 -74.53 28.17 42.62
C ASP A 159 -74.77 26.84 43.33
N TRP A 160 -74.86 26.90 44.65
CA TRP A 160 -75.54 25.92 45.50
C TRP A 160 -76.30 26.67 46.57
N GLY A 161 -77.62 26.73 46.39
CA GLY A 161 -78.57 27.03 47.45
C GLY A 161 -78.74 25.88 48.44
#